data_AF-A0A945PBX8-F1
#
_entry.id   AF-A0A945PBX8-F1
#
_cell.length_a   1.000
_cell.length_b   1.000
_cell.length_c   1.000
_cell.angle_alpha   90.00
_cell.angle_beta   90.00
_cell.angle_gamma   90.00
#
_symmetry.space_group_name_H-M   'P 1'
#
loop_
_entity.id
_entity.type
_entity.pdbx_description
1 polymer ?
#
loop_
_entity_poly.entity_id
_entity_poly.type
_entity_poly.pdbx_seq_one_letter_code
_entity_poly.pdbx_strand_id
1 'polypeptide(L)'
;MIAAIALGLAAIQPSLAQRGGGRSGDREQRSPEEVQKAREEARAKMFEVLQIEQPQQVLVAALLDSLEMERQQIMEDARSGPRDPEVFRMIRQDMEDLAKVYDERLLEVLGEETFKLYATYRDAVRAARGEGRGRRGRSGGGRRGGDR
;
A
#
# COMPACT_ATOMS: atom_id res chain seq x y z
N MET A 1 8.55 -34.74 6.95
CA MET A 1 9.58 -34.22 6.02
C MET A 1 9.25 -32.76 5.78
N ILE A 2 10.07 -31.84 6.31
CA ILE A 2 9.87 -30.39 6.20
C ILE A 2 10.50 -29.97 4.87
N ALA A 3 9.67 -29.67 3.87
CA ALA A 3 10.15 -29.14 2.60
C ALA A 3 10.50 -27.66 2.79
N ALA A 4 11.77 -27.34 2.54
CA ALA A 4 12.30 -25.99 2.60
C ALA A 4 11.63 -25.08 1.56
N ILE A 5 10.87 -24.08 2.01
CA ILE A 5 10.44 -22.96 1.16
C ILE A 5 11.49 -21.86 1.32
N ALA A 6 12.63 -22.03 0.65
CA ALA A 6 13.73 -21.07 0.60
C ALA A 6 13.84 -20.36 -0.77
N LEU A 7 12.75 -20.29 -1.54
CA LEU A 7 12.73 -19.63 -2.85
C LEU A 7 11.57 -18.64 -2.93
N GLY A 8 11.87 -17.34 -3.01
CA GLY A 8 10.93 -16.40 -3.64
C GLY A 8 11.05 -14.91 -3.32
N LEU A 9 11.53 -14.52 -2.14
CA LEU A 9 11.55 -13.09 -1.76
C LEU A 9 12.51 -12.23 -2.59
N ALA A 10 13.55 -12.83 -3.18
CA ALA A 10 14.52 -12.12 -4.04
C ALA A 10 13.99 -11.81 -5.45
N ALA A 11 12.80 -12.33 -5.82
CA ALA A 11 12.20 -12.14 -7.14
C ALA A 11 11.08 -11.09 -7.16
N ILE A 12 10.88 -10.33 -6.07
CA ILE A 12 10.10 -9.08 -6.12
C ILE A 12 10.95 -8.02 -6.83
N GLN A 13 11.23 -8.25 -8.11
CA GLN A 13 11.87 -7.27 -8.98
C GLN A 13 10.96 -6.02 -9.05
N PRO A 14 11.54 -4.81 -9.05
CA PRO A 14 10.80 -3.55 -9.08
C PRO A 14 10.21 -3.26 -10.48
N SER A 15 9.68 -4.26 -11.18
CA SER A 15 9.00 -4.11 -12.47
C SER A 15 7.63 -3.42 -12.36
N LEU A 16 7.14 -3.18 -11.13
CA LEU A 16 6.00 -2.29 -10.88
C LEU A 16 6.33 -0.80 -11.10
N ALA A 17 7.61 -0.45 -11.32
CA ALA A 17 8.05 0.93 -11.57
C ALA A 17 7.85 1.41 -13.02
N GLN A 18 7.49 0.54 -13.97
CA GLN A 18 7.22 0.96 -15.35
C GLN A 18 5.78 1.45 -15.54
N ARG A 19 5.31 2.32 -14.64
CA ARG A 19 4.16 3.18 -14.93
C ARG A 19 4.70 4.45 -15.56
N GLY A 20 4.60 4.50 -16.89
CA GLY A 20 5.10 5.58 -17.74
C GLY A 20 4.96 6.96 -17.12
N GLY A 21 6.08 7.68 -17.08
CA GLY A 21 6.16 9.09 -16.72
C GLY A 21 5.43 9.94 -17.75
N GLY A 22 4.10 9.96 -17.66
CA GLY A 22 3.23 10.86 -18.40
C GLY A 22 3.13 12.20 -17.67
N ARG A 23 3.65 13.23 -18.35
CA ARG A 23 3.56 14.67 -18.08
C ARG A 23 2.25 15.08 -17.41
N SER A 24 2.35 15.78 -16.28
CA SER A 24 1.22 16.41 -15.59
C SER A 24 0.52 17.40 -16.52
N GLY A 25 -0.68 17.07 -16.99
CA GLY A 25 -1.50 17.91 -17.86
C GLY A 25 -2.95 17.45 -17.89
N ASP A 26 -3.19 16.17 -18.16
CA ASP A 26 -4.52 15.56 -18.17
C ASP A 26 -4.44 14.15 -17.55
N ARG A 27 -4.54 14.05 -16.22
CA ARG A 27 -4.87 12.75 -15.62
C ARG A 27 -6.37 12.57 -15.80
N GLU A 28 -6.78 11.96 -16.91
CA GLU A 28 -8.07 11.27 -16.95
C GLU A 28 -8.17 10.47 -15.64
N GLN A 29 -9.17 10.82 -14.82
CA GLN A 29 -9.47 10.04 -13.64
C GLN A 29 -9.81 8.64 -14.15
N ARG A 30 -8.98 7.65 -13.80
CA ARG A 30 -9.26 6.25 -14.10
C ARG A 30 -10.71 5.95 -13.75
N SER A 31 -11.42 5.30 -14.66
CA SER A 31 -12.83 4.97 -14.43
C SER A 31 -12.95 4.07 -13.18
N PRO A 32 -14.10 4.05 -12.49
CA PRO A 32 -14.31 3.17 -11.35
C PRO A 32 -14.01 1.69 -11.68
N GLU A 33 -14.36 1.25 -12.88
CA GLU A 33 -14.09 -0.11 -13.38
C GLU A 33 -12.60 -0.38 -13.56
N GLU A 34 -11.83 0.57 -14.11
CA GLU A 34 -10.38 0.44 -14.24
C GLU A 34 -9.67 0.40 -12.89
N VAL A 35 -10.17 1.15 -11.91
CA VAL A 35 -9.65 1.12 -10.54
C VAL A 35 -9.93 -0.24 -9.90
N GLN A 36 -11.15 -0.77 -10.07
CA GLN A 36 -11.53 -2.08 -9.55
C GLN A 36 -10.69 -3.20 -10.17
N LYS A 37 -10.55 -3.22 -11.50
CA LYS A 37 -9.71 -4.19 -12.20
C LYS A 37 -8.25 -4.13 -11.74
N ALA A 38 -7.68 -2.95 -11.62
CA ALA A 38 -6.31 -2.80 -11.13
C ALA A 38 -6.13 -3.27 -9.67
N ARG A 39 -7.18 -3.20 -8.84
CA ARG A 39 -7.18 -3.73 -7.47
C ARG A 39 -7.20 -5.25 -7.47
N GLU A 40 -8.06 -5.86 -8.28
CA GLU A 40 -8.16 -7.31 -8.44
C GLU A 40 -6.85 -7.89 -8.97
N GLU A 41 -6.24 -7.28 -9.97
CA GLU A 41 -4.93 -7.67 -10.49
C GLU A 41 -3.83 -7.56 -9.43
N ALA A 42 -3.80 -6.46 -8.67
CA ALA A 42 -2.83 -6.28 -7.58
C ALA A 42 -3.02 -7.31 -6.45
N ARG A 43 -4.28 -7.70 -6.17
CA ARG A 43 -4.61 -8.74 -5.19
C ARG A 43 -4.20 -10.12 -5.68
N ALA A 44 -4.52 -10.47 -6.93
CA ALA A 44 -4.13 -11.73 -7.54
C ALA A 44 -2.59 -11.89 -7.51
N LYS A 45 -1.86 -10.84 -7.91
CA LYS A 45 -0.39 -10.83 -7.84
C LYS A 45 0.13 -10.99 -6.41
N MET A 46 -0.52 -10.35 -5.43
CA MET A 46 -0.15 -10.52 -4.02
C MET A 46 -0.34 -11.96 -3.57
N PHE A 47 -1.48 -12.60 -3.89
CA PHE A 47 -1.73 -14.00 -3.53
C PHE A 47 -0.73 -14.95 -4.18
N GLU A 48 -0.36 -14.71 -5.44
CA GLU A 48 0.66 -15.47 -6.15
C GLU A 48 2.04 -15.33 -5.48
N VAL A 49 2.49 -14.10 -5.21
CA VAL A 49 3.81 -13.84 -4.60
C VAL A 49 3.91 -14.40 -3.19
N LEU A 50 2.83 -14.32 -2.41
CA LEU A 50 2.79 -14.80 -1.03
C LEU A 50 2.43 -16.28 -0.91
N GLN A 51 2.15 -16.95 -2.04
CA GLN A 51 1.74 -18.35 -2.10
C GLN A 51 0.57 -18.69 -1.15
N ILE A 52 -0.40 -17.76 -1.02
CA ILE A 52 -1.55 -17.95 -0.14
C ILE A 52 -2.46 -19.04 -0.73
N GLU A 53 -2.84 -20.03 0.09
CA GLU A 53 -3.69 -21.13 -0.37
C GLU A 53 -5.10 -20.66 -0.71
N GLN A 54 -5.75 -21.28 -1.71
CA GLN A 54 -7.08 -20.86 -2.17
C GLN A 54 -8.15 -20.71 -1.06
N PRO A 55 -8.23 -21.60 -0.05
CA PRO A 55 -9.19 -21.43 1.05
C PRO A 55 -8.95 -20.14 1.85
N GLN A 56 -7.67 -19.78 2.07
CA GLN A 56 -7.28 -18.56 2.78
C GLN A 56 -7.46 -17.31 1.92
N GLN A 57 -7.28 -17.40 0.60
CA GLN A 57 -7.44 -16.25 -0.31
C GLN A 57 -8.81 -15.59 -0.19
N VAL A 58 -9.89 -16.38 -0.01
CA VAL A 58 -11.25 -15.84 0.17
C VAL A 58 -11.36 -15.02 1.45
N LEU A 59 -10.83 -15.53 2.56
CA LEU A 59 -10.85 -14.84 3.85
C LEU A 59 -9.99 -13.58 3.83
N VAL A 60 -8.79 -13.65 3.27
CA VAL A 60 -7.89 -12.51 3.13
C VAL A 60 -8.49 -11.45 2.21
N ALA A 61 -9.11 -11.85 1.10
CA ALA A 61 -9.81 -10.94 0.20
C ALA A 61 -10.92 -10.18 0.93
N ALA A 62 -11.76 -10.90 1.68
CA ALA A 62 -12.83 -10.29 2.45
C ALA A 62 -12.31 -9.31 3.50
N LEU A 63 -11.26 -9.66 4.25
CA LEU A 63 -10.64 -8.77 5.24
C LEU A 63 -10.08 -7.49 4.58
N LEU A 64 -9.43 -7.60 3.43
CA LEU A 64 -8.89 -6.43 2.73
C LEU A 64 -9.98 -5.54 2.13
N ASP A 65 -11.09 -6.13 1.67
CA ASP A 65 -12.27 -5.39 1.21
C ASP A 65 -12.92 -4.62 2.36
N SER A 66 -13.14 -5.27 3.51
CA SER A 66 -13.73 -4.62 4.69
C SER A 66 -12.84 -3.50 5.21
N LEU A 67 -11.51 -3.69 5.28
CA LEU A 67 -10.56 -2.64 5.63
C LEU A 67 -10.68 -1.43 4.70
N GLU A 68 -10.79 -1.65 3.39
CA GLU A 68 -10.94 -0.56 2.42
C GLU A 68 -12.29 0.17 2.56
N MET A 69 -13.38 -0.57 2.78
CA MET A 69 -14.71 0.02 3.03
C MET A 69 -14.70 0.91 4.28
N GLU A 70 -14.14 0.41 5.39
CA GLU A 70 -14.05 1.18 6.64
C GLU A 70 -13.14 2.42 6.48
N ARG A 71 -12.03 2.30 5.74
CA ARG A 71 -11.21 3.48 5.38
C ARG A 71 -11.97 4.50 4.56
N GLN A 72 -12.78 4.06 3.59
CA GLN A 72 -13.58 4.96 2.78
C GLN A 72 -14.61 5.69 3.65
N GLN A 73 -15.26 4.99 4.57
CA GLN A 73 -16.21 5.58 5.52
C GLN A 73 -15.54 6.67 6.38
N ILE A 74 -14.40 6.37 7.01
CA ILE A 74 -13.67 7.35 7.84
C ILE A 74 -13.28 8.57 6.98
N MET A 75 -12.84 8.36 5.73
CA MET A 75 -12.49 9.46 4.83
C MET A 75 -13.70 10.27 4.36
N GLU A 76 -14.88 9.66 4.24
CA GLU A 76 -16.12 10.33 3.89
C GLU A 76 -16.62 11.19 5.06
N ASP A 77 -16.58 10.65 6.27
CA ASP A 77 -16.88 11.38 7.51
C ASP A 77 -15.91 12.56 7.70
N ALA A 78 -14.63 12.37 7.38
CA ALA A 78 -13.62 13.43 7.39
C ALA A 78 -13.90 14.56 6.37
N ARG A 79 -14.49 14.23 5.22
CA ARG A 79 -14.81 15.21 4.16
C ARG A 79 -16.05 16.02 4.49
N SER A 80 -17.02 15.41 5.17
CA SER A 80 -18.27 16.06 5.58
C SER A 80 -18.12 16.85 6.89
N GLY A 81 -17.12 16.51 7.71
CA GLY A 81 -16.82 17.16 8.98
C GLY A 81 -16.09 18.52 8.89
N PRO A 82 -15.94 19.22 10.03
CA PRO A 82 -15.20 20.47 10.11
C PRO A 82 -13.71 20.27 9.81
N ARG A 83 -13.10 21.25 9.12
CA ARG A 83 -11.66 21.26 8.79
C ARG A 83 -10.81 21.68 10.00
N ASP A 84 -10.85 20.88 11.06
CA ASP A 84 -10.14 21.10 12.32
C ASP A 84 -8.87 20.22 12.41
N PRO A 85 -7.69 20.79 12.73
CA PRO A 85 -6.46 20.02 12.94
C PRO A 85 -6.57 18.86 13.95
N GLU A 86 -7.35 18.99 15.02
CA GLU A 86 -7.55 17.91 16.01
C GLU A 86 -8.40 16.78 15.43
N VAL A 87 -9.44 17.11 14.66
CA VAL A 87 -10.25 16.12 13.93
C VAL A 87 -9.37 15.34 12.95
N PHE A 88 -8.46 15.99 12.24
CA PHE A 88 -7.48 15.30 11.37
C PHE A 88 -6.44 14.46 12.13
N ARG A 89 -6.17 14.75 13.41
CA ARG A 89 -5.34 13.86 14.25
C ARG A 89 -6.13 12.63 14.67
N MET A 90 -7.37 12.80 15.09
CA MET A 90 -8.26 11.68 15.43
C MET A 90 -8.45 10.74 14.24
N ILE A 91 -8.79 11.27 13.06
CA ILE A 91 -8.93 10.46 11.84
C ILE A 91 -7.66 9.66 11.53
N ARG A 92 -6.48 10.25 11.72
CA ARG A 92 -5.22 9.52 11.53
C ARG A 92 -5.04 8.40 12.55
N GLN A 93 -5.39 8.66 13.81
CA GLN A 93 -5.38 7.65 14.86
C GLN A 93 -6.37 6.51 14.54
N ASP A 94 -7.59 6.83 14.13
CA ASP A 94 -8.62 5.85 13.75
C ASP A 94 -8.15 4.98 12.59
N MET A 95 -7.48 5.57 11.59
CA MET A 95 -6.88 4.83 10.47
C MET A 95 -5.75 3.90 10.90
N GLU A 96 -4.93 4.32 11.86
CA GLU A 96 -3.83 3.51 12.41
C GLU A 96 -4.38 2.36 13.25
N ASP A 97 -5.36 2.60 14.09
CA ASP A 97 -5.97 1.57 14.93
C ASP A 97 -6.78 0.57 14.10
N LEU A 98 -7.52 1.05 13.09
CA LEU A 98 -8.16 0.21 12.09
C LEU A 98 -7.14 -0.69 11.39
N ALA A 99 -5.98 -0.15 11.00
CA ALA A 99 -4.94 -0.96 10.37
C ALA A 99 -4.39 -2.06 11.30
N LYS A 100 -4.23 -1.77 12.60
CA LYS A 100 -3.78 -2.77 13.59
C LYS A 100 -4.79 -3.90 13.77
N VAL A 101 -6.07 -3.58 13.91
CA VAL A 101 -7.14 -4.58 14.06
C VAL A 101 -7.16 -5.55 12.87
N TYR A 102 -7.03 -5.03 11.66
CA TYR A 102 -6.99 -5.88 10.47
C TYR A 102 -5.66 -6.64 10.32
N ASP A 103 -4.55 -6.08 10.77
CA ASP A 103 -3.26 -6.78 10.82
C ASP A 103 -3.32 -7.99 11.77
N GLU A 104 -3.96 -7.87 12.93
CA GLU A 104 -4.19 -8.99 13.86
C GLU A 104 -5.06 -10.08 13.23
N ARG A 105 -6.17 -9.72 12.59
CA ARG A 105 -7.04 -10.69 11.89
C ARG A 105 -6.34 -11.38 10.72
N LEU A 106 -5.54 -10.63 9.96
CA LEU A 106 -4.75 -11.19 8.88
C LEU A 106 -3.67 -12.13 9.41
N LEU A 107 -3.05 -11.82 10.55
CA LEU A 107 -2.11 -12.71 11.22
C LEU A 107 -2.77 -14.04 11.62
N GLU A 108 -3.98 -14.00 12.18
CA GLU A 108 -4.73 -15.21 12.54
C GLU A 108 -5.06 -16.09 11.32
N VAL A 109 -5.47 -15.47 10.20
CA VAL A 109 -5.83 -16.20 8.98
C VAL A 109 -4.61 -16.77 8.24
N LEU A 110 -3.53 -16.00 8.17
CA LEU A 110 -2.34 -16.34 7.39
C LEU A 110 -1.30 -17.15 8.18
N GLY A 111 -1.31 -17.04 9.51
CA GLY A 111 -0.23 -17.50 10.37
C GLY A 111 0.99 -16.57 10.35
N GLU A 112 1.90 -16.74 11.31
CA GLU A 112 3.03 -15.82 11.52
C GLU A 112 3.97 -15.69 10.32
N GLU A 113 4.33 -16.79 9.67
CA GLU A 113 5.31 -16.78 8.58
C GLU A 113 4.77 -16.04 7.35
N THR A 114 3.58 -16.41 6.90
CA THR A 114 2.92 -15.77 5.74
C THR A 114 2.54 -14.33 6.04
N PHE A 115 2.16 -14.00 7.28
CA PHE A 115 1.90 -12.61 7.67
C PHE A 115 3.17 -11.74 7.62
N LYS A 116 4.34 -12.25 8.02
CA LYS A 116 5.62 -11.53 7.87
C LYS A 116 5.93 -11.24 6.41
N LEU A 117 5.66 -12.19 5.51
CA LEU A 117 5.79 -11.99 4.06
C LEU A 117 4.82 -10.92 3.56
N TYR A 118 3.57 -10.96 3.99
CA TYR A 118 2.55 -9.96 3.67
C TYR A 118 2.96 -8.55 4.14
N ALA A 119 3.42 -8.40 5.38
CA ALA A 119 3.88 -7.13 5.92
C ALA A 119 5.06 -6.55 5.11
N THR A 120 6.03 -7.40 4.77
CA THR A 120 7.18 -7.03 3.92
C THR A 120 6.72 -6.59 2.52
N TYR A 121 5.80 -7.34 1.90
CA TYR A 121 5.22 -6.99 0.61
C TYR A 121 4.49 -5.63 0.66
N ARG A 122 3.67 -5.41 1.70
CA ARG A 122 2.95 -4.16 1.92
C ARG A 122 3.90 -2.97 2.03
N ASP A 123 4.99 -3.11 2.79
CA ASP A 123 5.96 -2.04 3.00
C ASP A 123 6.76 -1.74 1.72
N ALA A 124 7.12 -2.77 0.94
CA ALA A 124 7.74 -2.59 -0.37
C ALA A 124 6.81 -1.82 -1.34
N VAL A 125 5.52 -2.16 -1.37
CA VAL A 125 4.51 -1.46 -2.18
C VAL A 125 4.33 -0.02 -1.70
N ARG A 126 4.33 0.24 -0.39
CA ARG A 126 4.28 1.60 0.19
C ARG A 126 5.50 2.41 -0.20
N ALA A 127 6.71 1.84 -0.10
CA ALA A 127 7.96 2.48 -0.48
C ALA A 127 7.95 2.87 -1.95
N ALA A 128 7.57 1.96 -2.85
CA ALA A 128 7.46 2.24 -4.29
C ALA A 128 6.47 3.37 -4.62
N ARG A 129 5.38 3.51 -3.83
CA ARG A 129 4.44 4.65 -3.96
C ARG A 129 4.99 5.95 -3.35
N GLY A 130 5.78 5.85 -2.27
CA GLY A 130 6.37 6.95 -1.53
C GLY A 130 7.61 7.56 -2.18
N GLU A 131 8.37 6.80 -2.97
CA GLU A 131 9.56 7.27 -3.69
C GLU A 131 9.24 8.37 -4.72
N GLY A 132 7.98 8.50 -5.15
CA GLY A 132 7.52 9.63 -5.96
C GLY A 132 7.37 10.96 -5.21
N ARG A 133 7.38 10.97 -3.87
CA ARG A 133 7.20 12.18 -3.03
C ARG A 133 8.49 12.70 -2.38
N GLY A 134 9.62 12.02 -2.51
CA GLY A 134 10.85 12.30 -1.75
C GLY A 134 12.01 12.99 -2.49
N ARG A 135 11.93 13.23 -3.82
CA ARG A 135 13.09 13.74 -4.59
C ARG A 135 12.92 15.14 -5.19
N ARG A 136 12.18 16.03 -4.52
CA ARG A 136 12.26 17.48 -4.78
C ARG A 136 12.92 18.16 -3.58
N GLY A 137 14.21 18.50 -3.72
CA GLY A 137 14.78 19.65 -3.00
C GLY A 137 16.06 19.48 -2.18
N ARG A 138 16.66 18.29 -2.02
CA ARG A 138 17.95 18.15 -1.31
C ARG A 138 19.15 18.01 -2.28
N SER A 139 19.42 19.06 -3.04
CA SER A 139 20.71 19.37 -3.67
C SER A 139 20.68 20.84 -4.09
N GLY A 140 21.52 21.75 -3.64
CA GLY A 140 22.55 21.70 -2.61
C GLY A 140 22.77 23.14 -2.15
N GLY A 141 22.67 23.37 -0.85
CA GLY A 141 23.27 24.55 -0.25
C GLY A 141 24.78 24.35 -0.15
N GLY A 142 25.54 25.24 -0.78
CA GLY A 142 26.91 25.57 -0.38
C GLY A 142 28.03 25.14 -1.34
N ARG A 143 28.59 26.10 -2.09
CA ARG A 143 29.92 26.70 -1.82
C ARG A 143 30.28 27.75 -2.88
N ARG A 144 30.57 28.97 -2.39
CA ARG A 144 31.67 29.89 -2.75
C ARG A 144 32.21 29.90 -4.19
N GLY A 145 32.29 31.12 -4.74
CA GLY A 145 33.44 31.57 -5.52
C GLY A 145 33.12 32.01 -6.94
N GLY A 146 33.29 33.30 -7.23
CA GLY A 146 33.22 33.82 -8.59
C GLY A 146 33.19 35.34 -8.61
N ASP A 147 34.36 35.95 -8.46
CA ASP A 147 34.63 37.32 -8.91
C ASP A 147 34.07 37.54 -10.32
N ARG A 148 33.33 38.65 -10.49
CA ARG A 148 33.51 39.68 -11.52
C ARG A 148 32.40 40.73 -11.42
#